data_AF-A0A072TRJ2-F1
#
_entry.id   AF-A0A072TRJ2-F1
#
_cell.length_a   1.000
_cell.length_b   1.000
_cell.length_c   1.000
_cell.angle_alpha   90.00
_cell.angle_beta   90.00
_cell.angle_gamma   90.00
#
_symmetry.space_group_name_H-M   'P 1'
#
loop_
_entity.id
_entity.type
_entity.pdbx_description
1 polymer ?
#
loop_
_entity_poly.entity_id
_entity_poly.type
_entity_poly.pdbx_seq_one_letter_code
_entity_poly.pdbx_strand_id
1 'polypeptide(L)'
;MSNALNGDRLNSNEEANEVIKMYKQKFDDAINVEDGSKGITDIYNEALAVYHVTYDYAIFKKDVGKCGFAWKVAGSVLVRFYAEKQNQKPLICSSSALREIFGS
;
A
#
# COMPACT_ATOMS: atom_id res chain seq x y z
N MET A 1 14.08 -1.42 -12.90
CA MET A 1 13.63 -0.14 -12.30
C MET A 1 14.31 1.08 -12.91
N SER A 2 15.56 1.00 -13.40
CA SER A 2 16.29 2.17 -13.91
C SER A 2 15.78 2.77 -15.23
N ASN A 3 15.11 1.98 -16.08
CA ASN A 3 14.63 2.47 -17.38
C ASN A 3 13.41 3.40 -17.27
N ALA A 4 12.56 3.25 -16.25
CA ALA A 4 11.38 4.10 -16.03
C ALA A 4 11.73 5.52 -15.51
N LEU A 5 12.99 5.74 -15.10
CA LEU A 5 13.45 7.03 -14.57
C LEU A 5 14.03 7.96 -15.64
N ASN A 6 14.31 7.46 -16.85
CA ASN A 6 14.98 8.19 -17.94
C ASN A 6 14.11 8.38 -19.19
N GLY A 7 12.84 7.93 -19.18
CA GLY A 7 11.92 8.05 -20.30
C GLY A 7 11.13 9.36 -20.32
N ASP A 8 10.61 9.72 -21.49
CA ASP A 8 9.75 10.88 -21.72
C ASP A 8 8.61 10.93 -20.67
N ARG A 9 8.36 12.10 -20.06
CA ARG A 9 7.52 12.24 -18.85
C ARG A 9 6.10 11.66 -18.98
N LEU A 10 5.56 11.64 -20.19
CA LEU A 10 4.22 11.10 -20.48
C LEU A 10 4.21 9.56 -20.39
N ASN A 11 5.23 8.90 -20.93
CA ASN A 11 5.36 7.44 -20.87
C ASN A 11 5.59 6.96 -19.43
N SER A 12 6.37 7.72 -18.65
CA SER A 12 6.66 7.42 -17.24
C SER A 12 5.41 7.41 -16.33
N ASN A 13 4.42 8.28 -16.60
CA ASN A 13 3.18 8.32 -15.83
C ASN A 13 2.26 7.13 -16.13
N GLU A 14 2.24 6.69 -17.39
CA GLU A 14 1.43 5.56 -17.84
C GLU A 14 1.98 4.24 -17.27
N GLU A 15 3.29 4.05 -17.39
CA GLU A 15 4.02 2.94 -16.75
C GLU A 15 3.79 2.90 -15.22
N ALA A 16 3.84 4.07 -14.55
CA ALA A 16 3.57 4.14 -13.11
C ALA A 16 2.13 3.75 -12.75
N ASN A 17 1.15 4.13 -13.57
CA ASN A 17 -0.24 3.76 -13.36
C ASN A 17 -0.48 2.27 -13.55
N GLU A 18 0.19 1.64 -14.52
CA GLU A 18 0.12 0.18 -14.72
C GLU A 18 0.66 -0.57 -13.51
N VAL A 19 1.81 -0.14 -12.96
CA VAL A 19 2.38 -0.72 -11.74
C VAL A 19 1.41 -0.57 -10.56
N ILE A 20 0.82 0.62 -10.39
CA ILE A 20 -0.17 0.86 -9.32
C ILE A 20 -1.37 -0.07 -9.49
N LYS A 21 -1.90 -0.22 -10.71
CA LYS A 21 -3.04 -1.08 -11.00
C LYS A 21 -2.72 -2.55 -10.70
N MET A 22 -1.54 -3.02 -11.11
CA MET A 22 -1.08 -4.38 -10.86
C MET A 22 -1.01 -4.69 -9.35
N TYR A 23 -0.40 -3.81 -8.56
CA TYR A 23 -0.32 -4.02 -7.11
C TYR A 23 -1.69 -3.93 -6.44
N LYS A 24 -2.56 -3.00 -6.87
CA LYS A 24 -3.92 -2.91 -6.34
C LYS A 24 -4.70 -4.18 -6.60
N GLN A 25 -4.68 -4.71 -7.83
CA GLN A 25 -5.34 -5.98 -8.14
C GLN A 25 -4.82 -7.10 -7.23
N LYS A 26 -3.49 -7.20 -7.08
CA LYS A 26 -2.86 -8.19 -6.21
C LYS A 26 -3.31 -8.10 -4.75
N PHE A 27 -3.42 -6.89 -4.21
CA PHE A 27 -3.73 -6.66 -2.80
C PHE A 27 -5.23 -6.50 -2.50
N ASP A 28 -6.06 -6.13 -3.48
CA ASP A 28 -7.52 -6.05 -3.34
C ASP A 28 -8.12 -7.46 -3.29
N ASP A 29 -7.63 -8.39 -4.14
CA ASP A 29 -8.02 -9.80 -4.09
C ASP A 29 -7.67 -10.44 -2.73
N ALA A 30 -6.58 -9.97 -2.13
CA ALA A 30 -6.07 -10.43 -0.85
C ALA A 30 -6.93 -10.03 0.36
N ILE A 31 -7.73 -8.96 0.26
CA ILE A 31 -8.62 -8.52 1.35
C ILE A 31 -9.72 -9.57 1.61
N ASN A 32 -10.09 -10.36 0.60
CA ASN A 32 -11.13 -11.38 0.71
C ASN A 32 -10.62 -12.74 1.22
N VAL A 33 -9.31 -12.87 1.47
CA VAL A 33 -8.71 -14.10 1.99
C VAL A 33 -9.02 -14.22 3.48
N GLU A 34 -9.45 -15.42 3.92
CA GLU A 34 -9.77 -15.72 5.32
C GLU A 34 -8.55 -15.56 6.24
N ASP A 35 -8.82 -15.03 7.44
CA ASP A 35 -7.85 -14.89 8.54
C ASP A 35 -7.19 -16.24 8.84
N GLY A 36 -5.86 -16.25 9.02
CA GLY A 36 -5.11 -17.46 9.40
C GLY A 36 -4.85 -18.47 8.28
N SER A 37 -5.33 -18.23 7.06
CA SER A 37 -4.93 -19.04 5.91
C SER A 37 -3.45 -18.83 5.58
N LYS A 38 -2.77 -19.86 5.06
CA LYS A 38 -1.37 -19.70 4.61
C LYS A 38 -1.21 -18.56 3.59
N GLY A 39 -2.27 -18.30 2.79
CA GLY A 39 -2.31 -17.22 1.82
C GLY A 39 -2.21 -15.81 2.43
N ILE A 40 -2.85 -15.55 3.58
CA ILE A 40 -2.83 -14.18 4.16
C ILE A 40 -1.44 -13.79 4.67
N THR A 41 -0.66 -14.77 5.16
CA THR A 41 0.71 -14.51 5.62
C THR A 41 1.64 -14.11 4.47
N ASP A 42 1.52 -14.78 3.32
CA ASP A 42 2.31 -14.44 2.14
C ASP A 42 1.96 -13.04 1.62
N ILE A 43 0.67 -12.71 1.60
CA ILE A 43 0.17 -11.36 1.29
C ILE A 43 0.78 -10.30 2.21
N TYR A 44 0.84 -10.55 3.51
CA TYR A 44 1.43 -9.60 4.47
C TYR A 44 2.93 -9.41 4.24
N ASN A 45 3.66 -10.49 3.99
CA ASN A 45 5.08 -10.41 3.70
C ASN A 45 5.34 -9.58 2.43
N GLU A 46 4.51 -9.72 1.40
CA GLU A 46 4.62 -8.93 0.18
C GLU A 46 4.28 -7.46 0.40
N ALA A 47 3.22 -7.15 1.15
CA ALA A 47 2.87 -5.77 1.51
C ALA A 47 3.99 -5.10 2.33
N LEU A 48 4.60 -5.83 3.26
CA LEU A 48 5.75 -5.37 4.04
C LEU A 48 6.98 -5.15 3.15
N ALA A 49 7.24 -6.04 2.18
CA ALA A 49 8.34 -5.85 1.23
C ALA A 49 8.16 -4.56 0.40
N VAL A 50 6.95 -4.28 -0.08
CA VAL A 50 6.62 -3.02 -0.78
C VAL A 50 6.85 -1.82 0.14
N TYR A 51 6.40 -1.89 1.40
CA TYR A 51 6.61 -0.83 2.37
C TYR A 51 8.10 -0.56 2.60
N HIS A 52 8.90 -1.59 2.90
CA HIS A 52 10.32 -1.45 3.19
C HIS A 52 11.12 -0.89 2.00
N VAL A 53 10.92 -1.44 0.79
CA VAL A 53 11.60 -0.93 -0.42
C VAL A 53 11.25 0.54 -0.69
N THR A 54 9.97 0.90 -0.53
CA THR A 54 9.52 2.28 -0.73
C THR A 54 10.09 3.21 0.34
N TYR A 55 10.13 2.76 1.59
CA TYR A 55 10.64 3.51 2.72
C TYR A 55 12.14 3.76 2.59
N ASP A 56 12.93 2.73 2.24
CA ASP A 56 14.36 2.85 2.00
C ASP A 56 14.65 3.81 0.83
N TYR A 57 13.84 3.74 -0.23
CA TYR A 57 13.92 4.70 -1.34
C TYR A 57 13.59 6.13 -0.91
N ALA A 58 12.57 6.32 -0.07
CA ALA A 58 12.20 7.62 0.48
C ALA A 58 13.32 8.21 1.34
N ILE A 59 13.97 7.38 2.18
CA ILE A 59 15.17 7.77 2.96
C ILE A 59 16.29 8.19 2.01
N PHE A 60 16.62 7.36 1.03
CA PHE A 60 17.70 7.62 0.08
C PHE A 60 17.50 8.93 -0.68
N LYS A 61 16.24 9.23 -1.06
CA LYS A 61 15.85 10.48 -1.73
C LYS A 61 15.62 11.66 -0.79
N LYS A 62 15.65 11.44 0.54
CA LYS A 62 15.29 12.43 1.56
C LYS A 62 13.92 13.06 1.32
N ASP A 63 12.96 12.24 0.87
CA ASP A 63 11.62 12.68 0.49
C ASP A 63 10.58 11.70 1.03
N VAL A 64 9.98 12.07 2.16
CA VAL A 64 8.93 11.29 2.85
C VAL A 64 7.69 11.08 1.97
N GLY A 65 7.43 11.97 1.01
CA GLY A 65 6.31 11.86 0.08
C GLY A 65 6.39 10.60 -0.78
N LYS A 66 7.60 10.05 -0.99
CA LYS A 66 7.78 8.80 -1.74
C LYS A 66 7.20 7.57 -1.02
N CYS A 67 7.03 7.60 0.30
CA CYS A 67 6.30 6.57 1.05
C CYS A 67 4.83 6.46 0.61
N GLY A 68 4.27 7.49 -0.04
CA GLY A 68 2.90 7.49 -0.54
C GLY A 68 2.60 6.37 -1.54
N PHE A 69 3.62 5.84 -2.24
CA PHE A 69 3.42 4.69 -3.13
C PHE A 69 2.98 3.44 -2.35
N ALA A 70 3.70 3.08 -1.27
CA ALA A 70 3.35 1.91 -0.45
C ALA A 70 1.96 2.04 0.16
N TRP A 71 1.61 3.23 0.68
CA TRP A 71 0.27 3.47 1.22
C TRP A 71 -0.83 3.41 0.16
N LYS A 72 -0.55 3.84 -1.07
CA LYS A 72 -1.52 3.80 -2.18
C LYS A 72 -1.84 2.39 -2.64
N VAL A 73 -0.86 1.48 -2.62
CA VAL A 73 -1.03 0.13 -3.19
C VAL A 73 -1.23 -0.96 -2.13
N ALA A 74 -0.58 -0.85 -0.97
CA ALA A 74 -0.58 -1.87 0.07
C ALA A 74 -1.24 -1.40 1.38
N GLY A 75 -1.75 -0.16 1.44
CA GLY A 75 -2.20 0.45 2.69
C GLY A 75 -3.29 -0.33 3.42
N SER A 76 -4.29 -0.85 2.70
CA SER A 76 -5.37 -1.67 3.27
C SER A 76 -4.85 -2.94 3.94
N VAL A 77 -3.98 -3.67 3.25
CA VAL A 77 -3.35 -4.90 3.73
C VAL A 77 -2.45 -4.62 4.94
N LEU A 78 -1.65 -3.55 4.90
CA LEU A 78 -0.81 -3.13 6.02
C LEU A 78 -1.65 -2.77 7.25
N VAL A 79 -2.75 -2.04 7.08
CA VAL A 79 -3.66 -1.70 8.18
C VAL A 79 -4.26 -2.96 8.79
N ARG A 80 -4.71 -3.92 7.98
CA ARG A 80 -5.22 -5.21 8.48
C ARG A 80 -4.16 -5.97 9.26
N PHE A 81 -2.94 -6.10 8.71
CA PHE A 81 -1.81 -6.75 9.39
C PHE A 81 -1.54 -6.14 10.77
N TYR A 82 -1.46 -4.80 10.88
CA TYR A 82 -1.20 -4.14 12.16
C TYR A 82 -2.36 -4.23 13.15
N ALA A 83 -3.60 -4.26 12.66
CA ALA A 83 -4.77 -4.48 13.50
C ALA A 83 -4.77 -5.90 14.08
N GLU A 84 -4.55 -6.92 13.25
CA GLU A 84 -4.50 -8.32 13.68
C GLU A 84 -3.36 -8.57 14.69
N LYS A 85 -2.18 -7.99 14.46
CA LYS A 85 -1.06 -8.05 15.42
C LYS A 85 -1.41 -7.48 16.80
N GLN A 86 -2.38 -6.56 16.86
CA GLN A 86 -2.87 -5.95 18.09
C GLN A 86 -4.14 -6.62 18.62
N ASN A 87 -4.58 -7.75 18.04
CA ASN A 87 -5.87 -8.39 18.32
C ASN A 87 -7.07 -7.43 18.11
N GLN A 88 -6.94 -6.52 17.17
CA GLN A 88 -7.97 -5.55 16.76
C GLN A 88 -8.50 -5.88 15.37
N LYS A 89 -9.67 -5.34 15.03
CA LYS A 89 -10.23 -5.43 13.68
C LYS A 89 -10.24 -4.04 13.04
N PRO A 90 -9.81 -3.92 11.78
CA PRO A 90 -9.85 -2.64 11.08
C PRO A 90 -11.30 -2.21 10.84
N LEU A 91 -11.58 -0.92 11.05
CA LEU A 91 -12.87 -0.30 10.74
C LEU A 91 -12.77 0.39 9.37
N ILE A 92 -13.53 -0.10 8.38
CA ILE A 92 -13.68 0.60 7.10
C ILE A 92 -14.68 1.75 7.31
N CYS A 93 -14.25 2.97 7.05
CA CYS A 93 -15.09 4.16 7.15
C CYS A 93 -14.71 5.19 6.08
N SER A 94 -15.67 6.01 5.69
CA SER A 94 -15.40 7.13 4.78
C SER A 94 -14.70 8.26 5.52
N SER A 95 -13.93 9.07 4.79
CA SER A 95 -13.32 10.28 5.37
C SER A 95 -14.36 11.27 5.90
N SER A 96 -15.59 11.27 5.36
CA SER A 96 -16.67 12.11 5.88
C SER A 96 -17.13 11.65 7.26
N ALA A 97 -17.34 10.34 7.45
CA ALA A 97 -17.71 9.77 8.75
C ALA A 97 -16.61 10.03 9.80
N LEU A 98 -15.34 9.89 9.43
CA LEU A 98 -14.23 10.23 10.32
C LEU A 98 -14.22 11.72 10.70
N ARG A 99 -14.46 12.62 9.75
CA ARG A 99 -14.53 14.07 10.03
C ARG A 99 -15.67 14.43 10.98
N GLU A 100 -16.82 13.78 10.83
CA GLU A 100 -17.98 13.97 11.70
C GLU A 100 -17.68 13.53 13.14
N ILE A 101 -16.96 12.41 13.33
CA ILE A 101 -16.61 11.88 14.65
C ILE A 101 -15.53 12.73 15.34
N PHE A 102 -14.45 13.05 14.63
CA PHE A 102 -13.27 13.65 15.24
C PHE A 102 -13.26 15.17 15.24
N GLY A 103 -14.18 15.81 14.51
CA GLY A 103 -14.17 17.26 14.30
C GLY A 103 -12.98 17.67 13.44
N SER A 104 -13.24 18.43 12.37
CA SER A 104 -12.19 19.17 11.66
C SER A 104 -12.28 20.63 12.04
#